data_AF-A0AAX0AX14-F1
#
_entry.id   AF-A0AAX0AX14-F1
#
_cell.length_a   1.000
_cell.length_b   1.000
_cell.length_c   1.000
_cell.angle_alpha   90.00
_cell.angle_beta   90.00
_cell.angle_gamma   90.00
#
_symmetry.space_group_name_H-M   'P 1'
#
loop_
_entity.id
_entity.type
_entity.pdbx_description
1 polymer ?
#
loop_
_entity_poly.entity_id
_entity_poly.type
_entity_poly.pdbx_seq_one_letter_code
_entity_poly.pdbx_strand_id
1 'polypeptide(L)'
;MILNLKKTPLQLFSRRLADINKYIQSIQNDLDRLNMLEETRKLESKKHYLNQTYIIHLVSHWQAFIEQLVEYGFSKILIKSDESICEKEIKRFNTPNLANVDKIFENVLGIKSISNNYQWDDMTRNKAAQILDEVLKLRHRIAHTGFSKMKLDINKNYKYMEHLYNLAYILQYTVDKEICGDLKKFEIPYSDKKI
;
A
#
# COMPACT_ATOMS: atom_id res chain seq x y z
N MET A 1 -29.51 -14.97 10.30
CA MET A 1 -28.05 -14.95 10.12
C MET A 1 -27.70 -13.75 9.26
N ILE A 2 -27.22 -12.65 9.84
CA ILE A 2 -26.88 -11.44 9.10
C ILE A 2 -25.45 -11.62 8.57
N LEU A 3 -25.32 -11.90 7.28
CA LEU A 3 -24.02 -11.87 6.59
C LEU A 3 -23.49 -10.43 6.66
N ASN A 4 -22.46 -10.20 7.47
CA ASN A 4 -21.81 -8.90 7.55
C ASN A 4 -20.90 -8.73 6.31
N LEU A 5 -21.43 -8.11 5.25
CA LEU A 5 -20.79 -7.88 3.96
C LEU A 5 -19.75 -6.74 3.96
N LYS A 6 -19.28 -6.28 5.13
CA LYS A 6 -18.28 -5.21 5.20
C LYS A 6 -16.96 -5.70 4.60
N LYS A 7 -16.48 -4.96 3.59
CA LYS A 7 -15.19 -5.23 2.95
C LYS A 7 -14.05 -5.05 3.95
N THR A 8 -13.06 -5.93 3.91
CA THR A 8 -11.85 -5.78 4.73
C THR A 8 -10.99 -4.62 4.21
N PRO A 9 -10.14 -4.02 5.07
CA PRO A 9 -9.15 -3.03 4.63
C PRO A 9 -8.33 -3.51 3.44
N LEU A 10 -7.89 -4.78 3.43
CA LEU A 10 -7.15 -5.37 2.31
C LEU A 10 -7.97 -5.40 1.01
N GLN A 11 -9.27 -5.73 1.07
CA GLN A 11 -10.13 -5.72 -0.12
C GLN A 11 -10.31 -4.31 -0.68
N LEU A 12 -10.45 -3.30 0.19
CA LEU A 12 -10.55 -1.90 -0.23
C LEU A 12 -9.23 -1.42 -0.85
N PHE A 13 -8.10 -1.77 -0.24
CA PHE A 13 -6.77 -1.45 -0.76
C PHE A 13 -6.51 -2.12 -2.11
N SER A 14 -6.78 -3.41 -2.24
CA SER A 14 -6.64 -4.15 -3.50
C SER A 14 -7.44 -3.52 -4.62
N ARG A 15 -8.69 -3.09 -4.35
CA ARG A 15 -9.52 -2.40 -5.33
C ARG A 15 -8.90 -1.07 -5.75
N ARG A 16 -8.45 -0.26 -4.79
CA ARG A 16 -7.81 1.03 -5.07
C ARG A 16 -6.57 0.85 -5.94
N LEU A 17 -5.72 -0.15 -5.65
CA LEU A 17 -4.55 -0.47 -6.46
C LEU A 17 -4.92 -0.86 -7.90
N ALA A 18 -5.95 -1.70 -8.06
CA ALA A 18 -6.43 -2.11 -9.37
C ALA A 18 -6.97 -0.92 -10.17
N ASP A 19 -7.73 -0.03 -9.52
CA ASP A 19 -8.30 1.17 -10.13
C ASP A 19 -7.18 2.12 -10.60
N ILE A 20 -6.21 2.45 -9.75
CA ILE A 20 -5.11 3.35 -10.16
C ILE A 20 -4.25 2.74 -11.27
N ASN A 21 -3.97 1.43 -11.21
CA ASN A 21 -3.20 0.76 -12.27
C ASN A 21 -3.96 0.81 -13.61
N LYS A 22 -5.26 0.55 -13.59
CA LYS A 22 -6.14 0.66 -14.77
C LYS A 22 -6.12 2.07 -15.36
N TYR A 23 -6.26 3.11 -14.53
CA TYR A 23 -6.25 4.49 -15.02
C TYR A 23 -4.90 4.89 -15.61
N ILE A 24 -3.79 4.55 -14.96
CA ILE A 24 -2.45 4.83 -15.51
C ILE A 24 -2.25 4.13 -16.86
N GLN A 25 -2.64 2.86 -16.99
CA GLN A 25 -2.54 2.12 -18.24
C GLN A 25 -3.39 2.77 -19.34
N SER A 26 -4.64 3.13 -19.03
CA SER A 26 -5.53 3.82 -19.99
C SER A 26 -4.91 5.13 -20.47
N ILE A 27 -4.41 5.97 -19.55
CA ILE A 27 -3.81 7.26 -19.90
C ILE A 27 -2.54 7.06 -20.74
N GLN A 28 -1.70 6.05 -20.44
CA GLN A 28 -0.52 5.76 -21.27
C GLN A 28 -0.91 5.29 -22.67
N ASN A 29 -1.92 4.44 -22.80
CA ASN A 29 -2.43 3.99 -24.10
C ASN A 29 -3.00 5.16 -24.90
N ASP A 30 -3.72 6.08 -24.26
CA ASP A 30 -4.24 7.29 -24.91
C ASP A 30 -3.10 8.20 -25.37
N LEU A 31 -2.05 8.37 -24.55
CA LEU A 31 -0.85 9.13 -24.92
C LEU A 31 -0.12 8.48 -26.11
N ASP A 32 -0.01 7.16 -26.15
CA ASP A 32 0.62 6.43 -27.25
C ASP A 32 -0.19 6.56 -28.53
N ARG A 33 -1.52 6.44 -28.45
CA ARG A 33 -2.42 6.68 -29.58
C ARG A 33 -2.28 8.09 -30.14
N LEU A 34 -2.30 9.11 -29.28
CA LEU A 34 -2.14 10.51 -29.70
C LEU A 34 -0.73 10.78 -30.26
N ASN A 35 0.29 10.06 -29.79
CA ASN A 35 1.63 10.16 -30.35
C ASN A 35 1.73 9.56 -31.76
N MET A 36 1.02 8.47 -32.04
CA MET A 36 0.93 7.91 -33.40
C MET A 36 0.27 8.87 -34.39
N LEU A 37 -0.59 9.77 -33.91
CA LEU A 37 -1.20 10.84 -34.71
C LEU A 37 -0.34 12.10 -34.82
N GLU A 38 0.90 12.08 -34.29
CA GLU A 38 1.80 13.24 -34.19
C GLU A 38 1.23 14.43 -33.37
N GLU A 39 0.15 14.22 -32.62
CA GLU A 39 -0.52 15.24 -31.81
C GLU A 39 0.11 15.40 -30.41
N THR A 40 1.07 14.53 -30.06
CA THR A 40 1.69 14.53 -28.73
C THR A 40 3.10 15.10 -28.74
N ARG A 41 3.23 16.32 -28.21
CA ARG A 41 4.54 16.87 -27.83
C ARG A 41 4.98 16.34 -26.47
N LYS A 42 6.30 16.12 -26.31
CA LYS A 42 6.96 15.74 -25.06
C LYS A 42 6.41 14.46 -24.40
N LEU A 43 6.14 13.42 -25.20
CA LEU A 43 5.57 12.14 -24.74
C LEU A 43 6.31 11.57 -23.52
N GLU A 44 7.64 11.44 -23.61
CA GLU A 44 8.46 10.88 -22.53
C GLU A 44 8.32 11.66 -21.22
N SER A 45 8.27 12.99 -21.29
CA SER A 45 8.06 13.83 -20.10
C SER A 45 6.69 13.60 -19.50
N LYS A 46 5.62 13.52 -20.31
CA LYS A 46 4.26 13.24 -19.85
C LYS A 46 4.18 11.87 -19.16
N LYS A 47 4.74 10.84 -19.79
CA LYS A 47 4.83 9.48 -19.21
C LYS A 47 5.60 9.47 -17.89
N HIS A 48 6.72 10.21 -17.82
CA HIS A 48 7.51 10.32 -16.60
C HIS A 48 6.72 10.96 -15.44
N TYR A 49 6.03 12.08 -15.68
CA TYR A 49 5.16 12.72 -14.67
C TYR A 49 4.00 11.84 -14.25
N LEU A 50 3.40 11.10 -15.19
CA LEU A 50 2.33 10.15 -14.91
C LEU A 50 2.83 9.02 -13.99
N ASN A 51 3.99 8.45 -14.30
CA ASN A 51 4.60 7.39 -13.49
C ASN A 51 5.02 7.88 -12.09
N GLN A 52 5.45 9.14 -11.95
CA GLN A 52 5.72 9.74 -10.64
C GLN A 52 4.45 9.93 -9.81
N THR A 53 3.38 10.42 -10.43
CA THR A 53 2.07 10.60 -9.79
C THR A 53 1.54 9.26 -9.25
N TYR A 54 1.76 8.16 -9.98
CA TYR A 54 1.41 6.83 -9.51
C TYR A 54 2.08 6.46 -8.17
N ILE A 55 3.36 6.78 -7.98
CA ILE A 55 4.06 6.55 -6.70
C ILE A 55 3.42 7.34 -5.56
N ILE A 56 3.01 8.59 -5.81
CA ILE A 56 2.31 9.41 -4.81
C ILE A 56 1.00 8.73 -4.39
N HIS A 57 0.21 8.25 -5.35
CA HIS A 57 -1.05 7.56 -5.07
C HIS A 57 -0.83 6.22 -4.38
N LEU A 58 0.16 5.43 -4.80
CA LEU A 58 0.51 4.17 -4.14
C LEU A 58 0.79 4.35 -2.65
N VAL A 59 1.69 5.28 -2.31
CA VAL A 59 2.06 5.53 -0.90
C VAL A 59 0.89 6.10 -0.11
N SER A 60 0.08 6.96 -0.74
CA SER A 60 -1.13 7.51 -0.11
C SER A 60 -2.15 6.41 0.21
N HIS A 61 -2.37 5.48 -0.73
CA HIS A 61 -3.25 4.34 -0.51
C HIS A 61 -2.71 3.35 0.52
N TRP A 62 -1.38 3.16 0.55
CA TRP A 62 -0.71 2.34 1.56
C TRP A 62 -0.87 2.91 2.97
N GLN A 63 -0.66 4.23 3.13
CA GLN A 63 -0.87 4.89 4.41
C GLN A 63 -2.33 4.75 4.88
N ALA A 64 -3.29 5.06 4.00
CA ALA A 64 -4.71 4.92 4.31
C ALA A 64 -5.13 3.47 4.62
N PHE A 65 -4.48 2.48 4.00
CA PHE A 65 -4.71 1.07 4.35
C PHE A 65 -4.29 0.76 5.79
N ILE A 66 -3.13 1.25 6.23
CA ILE A 66 -2.65 1.02 7.60
C ILE A 66 -3.60 1.66 8.62
N GLU A 67 -4.01 2.91 8.39
CA GLU A 67 -4.99 3.61 9.23
C GLU A 67 -6.29 2.79 9.34
N GLN A 68 -6.84 2.36 8.20
CA GLN A 68 -8.06 1.54 8.14
C GLN A 68 -7.91 0.17 8.81
N LEU A 69 -6.72 -0.44 8.74
CA LEU A 69 -6.46 -1.73 9.36
C LEU A 69 -6.38 -1.61 10.88
N VAL A 70 -5.79 -0.53 11.38
CA VAL A 70 -5.78 -0.22 12.81
C VAL A 70 -7.20 0.03 13.33
N GLU A 71 -7.99 0.85 12.64
CA GLU A 71 -9.41 1.07 12.97
C GLU A 71 -10.21 -0.25 12.95
N TYR A 72 -9.98 -1.06 11.92
CA TYR A 72 -10.61 -2.36 11.77
C TYR A 72 -10.28 -3.27 12.96
N GLY A 73 -9.00 -3.45 13.29
CA GLY A 73 -8.58 -4.27 14.43
C GLY A 73 -9.11 -3.75 15.76
N PHE A 74 -9.06 -2.43 15.96
CA PHE A 74 -9.56 -1.79 17.18
C PHE A 74 -11.06 -2.03 17.38
N SER A 75 -11.84 -1.90 16.31
CA SER A 75 -13.28 -2.19 16.33
C SER A 75 -13.63 -3.65 16.66
N LYS A 76 -12.68 -4.57 16.49
CA LYS A 76 -12.84 -6.01 16.79
C LYS A 76 -12.48 -6.36 18.23
N ILE A 77 -11.54 -5.63 18.82
CA ILE A 77 -11.10 -5.84 20.21
C ILE A 77 -12.20 -5.37 21.21
N LEU A 78 -13.09 -4.45 20.81
CA LEU A 78 -13.86 -3.67 21.77
C LEU A 78 -15.34 -4.00 21.92
N ILE A 79 -15.69 -4.20 23.20
CA ILE A 79 -17.00 -3.89 23.76
C ILE A 79 -16.97 -2.57 24.59
N LYS A 80 -15.82 -2.07 25.10
CA LYS A 80 -15.74 -0.80 25.87
C LYS A 80 -14.30 -0.21 26.00
N SER A 81 -13.73 0.44 24.99
CA SER A 81 -12.54 1.30 25.25
C SER A 81 -12.72 2.69 24.67
N ASP A 82 -11.85 3.57 25.13
CA ASP A 82 -11.78 4.96 24.72
C ASP A 82 -11.36 5.07 23.25
N GLU A 83 -12.33 5.25 22.36
CA GLU A 83 -12.15 5.51 20.93
C GLU A 83 -11.15 6.66 20.67
N SER A 84 -10.98 7.57 21.64
CA SER A 84 -10.05 8.68 21.51
C SER A 84 -8.59 8.26 21.38
N ILE A 85 -8.20 7.06 21.85
CA ILE A 85 -6.82 6.56 21.71
C ILE A 85 -6.54 6.25 20.24
N CYS A 86 -7.42 5.50 19.58
CA CYS A 86 -7.29 5.13 18.17
C CYS A 86 -7.22 6.39 17.29
N GLU A 87 -8.14 7.34 17.50
CA GLU A 87 -8.14 8.59 16.74
C GLU A 87 -6.87 9.42 16.93
N LYS A 88 -6.35 9.52 18.16
CA LYS A 88 -5.13 10.27 18.46
C LYS A 88 -3.92 9.67 17.76
N GLU A 89 -3.80 8.35 17.78
CA GLU A 89 -2.66 7.66 17.15
C GLU A 89 -2.74 7.70 15.62
N ILE A 90 -3.93 7.57 15.03
CA ILE A 90 -4.14 7.79 13.58
C ILE A 90 -3.75 9.22 13.17
N LYS A 91 -4.19 10.24 13.93
CA LYS A 91 -3.80 11.65 13.66
C LYS A 91 -2.29 11.88 13.74
N ARG A 92 -1.58 11.10 14.55
CA ARG A 92 -0.12 11.16 14.71
C ARG A 92 0.62 10.31 13.67
N PHE A 93 -0.07 9.39 13.01
CA PHE A 93 0.50 8.51 12.02
C PHE A 93 0.87 9.29 10.76
N ASN A 94 2.15 9.60 10.67
CA ASN A 94 2.73 10.31 9.54
C ASN A 94 3.80 9.43 8.91
N THR A 95 3.86 9.36 7.58
CA THR A 95 4.84 8.55 6.82
C THR A 95 4.87 7.07 7.24
N PRO A 96 4.35 6.15 6.42
CA PRO A 96 4.19 4.74 6.81
C PRO A 96 5.49 3.91 6.69
N ASN A 97 6.55 4.35 7.37
CA ASN A 97 7.80 3.59 7.53
C ASN A 97 7.66 2.49 8.61
N LEU A 98 8.62 1.57 8.69
CA LEU A 98 8.55 0.43 9.62
C LEU A 98 8.34 0.85 11.08
N ALA A 99 9.10 1.83 11.57
CA ALA A 99 9.02 2.26 12.96
C ALA A 99 7.64 2.85 13.29
N ASN A 100 7.07 3.64 12.36
CA ASN A 100 5.75 4.22 12.55
C ASN A 100 4.64 3.17 12.45
N VAL A 101 4.80 2.17 11.57
CA VAL A 101 3.90 1.01 11.48
C VAL A 101 3.93 0.23 12.80
N ASP A 102 5.10 -0.19 13.27
CA ASP A 102 5.21 -0.94 14.52
C ASP A 102 4.62 -0.16 15.71
N LYS A 103 4.91 1.15 15.78
CA LYS A 103 4.42 2.03 16.83
C LYS A 103 2.89 2.14 16.85
N ILE A 104 2.23 2.35 15.70
CA ILE A 104 0.76 2.51 15.69
C ILE A 104 0.07 1.19 16.06
N PHE A 105 0.58 0.05 15.58
CA PHE A 105 0.01 -1.26 15.90
C PHE A 105 0.23 -1.65 17.37
N GLU A 106 1.40 -1.33 17.95
CA GLU A 106 1.65 -1.52 19.37
C GLU A 106 0.75 -0.61 20.24
N ASN A 107 0.66 0.67 19.90
CA ASN A 107 -0.09 1.64 20.69
C ASN A 107 -1.61 1.39 20.68
N VAL A 108 -2.16 0.94 19.56
CA VAL A 108 -3.62 0.81 19.40
C VAL A 108 -4.10 -0.63 19.63
N LEU A 109 -3.35 -1.62 19.15
CA LEU A 109 -3.78 -3.04 19.19
C LEU A 109 -2.93 -3.89 20.15
N GLY A 110 -1.86 -3.35 20.73
CA GLY A 110 -0.93 -4.11 21.56
C GLY A 110 -0.01 -5.07 20.79
N ILE A 111 -0.02 -5.02 19.44
CA ILE A 111 0.77 -5.93 18.60
C ILE A 111 2.17 -5.35 18.42
N LYS A 112 3.15 -5.91 19.13
CA LYS A 112 4.54 -5.45 19.10
C LYS A 112 5.26 -5.92 17.85
N SER A 113 6.03 -5.03 17.24
CA SER A 113 6.93 -5.35 16.11
C SER A 113 6.24 -6.12 14.98
N ILE A 114 5.03 -5.69 14.59
CA ILE A 114 4.22 -6.35 13.55
C ILE A 114 4.99 -6.50 12.23
N SER A 115 5.91 -5.56 11.93
CA SER A 115 6.79 -5.58 10.76
C SER A 115 7.80 -6.73 10.76
N ASN A 116 7.99 -7.45 11.88
CA ASN A 116 8.80 -8.67 11.90
C ASN A 116 8.23 -9.76 11.00
N ASN A 117 6.94 -9.69 10.69
CA ASN A 117 6.27 -10.65 9.81
C ASN A 117 6.45 -10.36 8.32
N TYR A 118 7.16 -9.29 7.93
CA TYR A 118 7.38 -8.89 6.53
C TYR A 118 8.28 -9.85 5.75
N GLN A 119 7.86 -11.10 5.62
CA GLN A 119 8.58 -12.15 4.94
C GLN A 119 7.60 -13.03 4.18
N TRP A 120 8.00 -13.42 2.98
CA TRP A 120 7.29 -14.34 2.10
C TRP A 120 8.29 -14.99 1.15
N ASP A 121 7.84 -15.83 0.24
CA ASP A 121 8.71 -16.57 -0.68
C ASP A 121 9.73 -15.63 -1.37
N ASP A 122 11.01 -15.97 -1.23
CA ASP A 122 12.16 -15.21 -1.73
C ASP A 122 12.28 -13.73 -1.27
N MET A 123 11.52 -13.35 -0.24
CA MET A 123 11.54 -12.03 0.37
C MET A 123 11.83 -12.11 1.86
N THR A 124 13.04 -11.71 2.25
CA THR A 124 13.41 -11.55 3.66
C THR A 124 12.87 -10.24 4.21
N ARG A 125 12.67 -10.18 5.54
CA ARG A 125 12.30 -8.94 6.26
C ARG A 125 13.17 -7.75 5.88
N ASN A 126 14.48 -7.94 5.82
CA ASN A 126 15.41 -6.85 5.51
C ASN A 126 15.22 -6.34 4.09
N LYS A 127 15.05 -7.25 3.11
CA LYS A 127 14.80 -6.88 1.72
C LYS A 127 13.43 -6.20 1.56
N ALA A 128 12.41 -6.69 2.27
CA ALA A 128 11.10 -6.06 2.29
C ALA A 128 11.13 -4.63 2.86
N ALA A 129 11.88 -4.44 3.94
CA ALA A 129 12.08 -3.13 4.56
C ALA A 129 12.84 -2.17 3.64
N GLN A 130 13.86 -2.65 2.94
CA GLN A 130 14.65 -1.87 1.98
C GLN A 130 13.79 -1.37 0.82
N ILE A 131 12.95 -2.23 0.22
CA ILE A 131 12.07 -1.83 -0.89
C ILE A 131 11.00 -0.84 -0.40
N LEU A 132 10.44 -1.03 0.80
CA LEU A 132 9.51 -0.06 1.38
C LEU A 132 10.19 1.31 1.56
N ASP A 133 11.38 1.35 2.15
CA ASP A 133 12.16 2.58 2.33
C ASP A 133 12.49 3.27 0.99
N GLU A 134 12.83 2.49 -0.06
CA GLU A 134 13.05 3.02 -1.41
C GLU A 134 11.81 3.75 -1.95
N VAL A 135 10.62 3.12 -1.85
CA VAL A 135 9.36 3.72 -2.33
C VAL A 135 9.00 4.98 -1.54
N LEU A 136 9.18 4.97 -0.22
CA LEU A 136 8.91 6.14 0.62
C LEU A 136 9.86 7.30 0.33
N LYS A 137 11.16 7.02 0.13
CA LYS A 137 12.16 8.02 -0.29
C LYS A 137 11.83 8.59 -1.66
N LEU A 138 11.38 7.75 -2.59
CA LEU A 138 10.95 8.19 -3.92
C LEU A 138 9.74 9.11 -3.82
N ARG A 139 8.70 8.73 -3.06
CA ARG A 139 7.54 9.61 -2.80
C ARG A 139 7.95 10.92 -2.14
N HIS A 140 8.82 10.89 -1.14
CA HIS A 140 9.31 12.09 -0.45
C HIS A 140 9.97 13.04 -1.46
N ARG A 141 10.89 12.53 -2.29
CA ARG A 141 11.56 13.32 -3.31
C ARG A 141 10.57 13.93 -4.32
N ILE A 142 9.64 13.13 -4.84
CA ILE A 142 8.64 13.60 -5.81
C ILE A 142 7.76 14.68 -5.17
N ALA A 143 7.27 14.47 -3.95
CA ALA A 143 6.41 15.43 -3.27
C ALA A 143 7.12 16.77 -2.99
N HIS A 144 8.43 16.75 -2.67
CA HIS A 144 9.18 17.98 -2.37
C HIS A 144 9.68 18.71 -3.61
N THR A 145 10.02 17.99 -4.68
CA THR A 145 10.71 18.58 -5.84
C THR A 145 9.90 18.52 -7.13
N GLY A 146 8.74 17.86 -7.12
CA GLY A 146 7.93 17.59 -8.30
C GLY A 146 8.60 16.66 -9.31
N PHE A 147 9.75 16.08 -8.97
CA PHE A 147 10.58 15.36 -9.93
C PHE A 147 11.46 14.30 -9.26
N SER A 148 11.61 13.16 -9.92
CA SER A 148 12.65 12.17 -9.62
C SER A 148 13.58 12.02 -10.82
N LYS A 149 14.88 12.07 -10.55
CA LYS A 149 15.93 11.72 -11.52
C LYS A 149 15.88 10.23 -11.91
N MET A 150 15.29 9.39 -11.06
CA MET A 150 15.07 7.98 -11.41
C MET A 150 14.00 7.93 -12.50
N LYS A 151 14.34 7.39 -13.68
CA LYS A 151 13.36 7.09 -14.73
C LYS A 151 12.43 6.00 -14.20
N LEU A 152 11.16 6.33 -14.06
CA LEU A 152 10.12 5.37 -13.68
C LEU A 152 9.41 4.90 -14.93
N ASP A 153 9.19 3.60 -15.01
CA ASP A 153 8.39 2.94 -16.03
C ASP A 153 7.28 2.13 -15.38
N ILE A 154 6.39 1.58 -16.23
CA ILE A 154 5.23 0.84 -15.78
C ILE A 154 5.60 -0.42 -15.00
N ASN A 155 6.68 -1.11 -15.38
CA ASN A 155 7.13 -2.35 -14.75
C ASN A 155 7.67 -2.08 -13.35
N LYS A 156 8.46 -1.02 -13.20
CA LYS A 156 8.98 -0.60 -11.90
C LYS A 156 7.87 -0.16 -10.96
N ASN A 157 6.92 0.61 -11.47
CA ASN A 157 5.73 1.00 -10.74
C ASN A 157 4.89 -0.20 -10.30
N TYR A 158 4.68 -1.18 -11.19
CA TYR A 158 3.97 -2.42 -10.89
C TYR A 158 4.66 -3.21 -9.77
N LYS A 159 5.99 -3.35 -9.81
CA LYS A 159 6.76 -4.02 -8.74
C LYS A 159 6.59 -3.34 -7.38
N TYR A 160 6.56 -2.01 -7.34
CA TYR A 160 6.29 -1.30 -6.08
C TYR A 160 4.85 -1.49 -5.60
N MET A 161 3.88 -1.50 -6.51
CA MET A 161 2.48 -1.80 -6.18
C MET A 161 2.34 -3.19 -5.59
N GLU A 162 2.90 -4.21 -6.24
CA GLU A 162 2.92 -5.60 -5.78
C GLU A 162 3.59 -5.73 -4.41
N HIS A 163 4.74 -5.06 -4.23
CA HIS A 163 5.43 -5.04 -2.95
C HIS A 163 4.56 -4.49 -1.82
N LEU A 164 3.93 -3.33 -2.03
CA LEU A 164 3.03 -2.73 -1.04
C LEU A 164 1.78 -3.59 -0.80
N TYR A 165 1.27 -4.28 -1.82
CA TYR A 165 0.19 -5.24 -1.67
C TYR A 165 0.59 -6.42 -0.77
N ASN A 166 1.77 -7.00 -0.97
CA ASN A 166 2.24 -8.12 -0.15
C ASN A 166 2.44 -7.71 1.32
N LEU A 167 2.96 -6.51 1.57
CA LEU A 167 3.03 -5.94 2.92
C LEU A 167 1.62 -5.79 3.53
N ALA A 168 0.65 -5.28 2.75
CA ALA A 168 -0.72 -5.13 3.21
C ALA A 168 -1.37 -6.48 3.55
N TYR A 169 -1.14 -7.47 2.70
CA TYR A 169 -1.62 -8.83 2.92
C TYR A 169 -1.09 -9.37 4.26
N ILE A 170 0.22 -9.28 4.48
CA ILE A 170 0.87 -9.75 5.71
C ILE A 170 0.35 -9.01 6.94
N LEU A 171 0.19 -7.69 6.88
CA LEU A 171 -0.37 -6.91 7.99
C LEU A 171 -1.79 -7.36 8.31
N GLN A 172 -2.67 -7.42 7.30
CA GLN A 172 -4.06 -7.86 7.48
C GLN A 172 -4.10 -9.25 8.10
N TYR A 173 -3.34 -10.20 7.55
CA TYR A 173 -3.27 -11.57 8.06
C TYR A 173 -2.79 -11.63 9.51
N THR A 174 -1.75 -10.86 9.86
CA THR A 174 -1.22 -10.82 11.22
C THR A 174 -2.24 -10.24 12.19
N VAL A 175 -2.89 -9.13 11.84
CA VAL A 175 -3.93 -8.49 12.67
C VAL A 175 -5.12 -9.44 12.86
N ASP A 176 -5.58 -10.06 11.79
CA ASP A 176 -6.69 -11.02 11.82
C ASP A 176 -6.34 -12.23 12.72
N LYS A 177 -5.11 -12.74 12.63
CA LYS A 177 -4.63 -13.84 13.46
C LYS A 177 -4.57 -13.48 14.95
N GLU A 178 -3.95 -12.34 15.28
CA GLU A 178 -3.78 -11.89 16.67
C GLU A 178 -5.10 -11.49 17.33
N ILE A 179 -6.06 -10.94 16.57
CA ILE A 179 -7.31 -10.39 17.11
C ILE A 179 -8.49 -11.36 17.01
N CYS A 180 -8.63 -12.09 15.90
CA CYS A 180 -9.80 -12.94 15.66
C CYS A 180 -9.57 -14.43 15.99
N GLY A 181 -8.32 -14.85 16.22
CA GLY A 181 -7.94 -16.27 16.30
C GLY A 181 -7.87 -16.94 14.92
N ASP A 182 -7.04 -17.97 14.80
CA ASP A 182 -6.56 -18.57 13.52
C ASP A 182 -7.59 -18.63 12.39
N LEU A 183 -7.56 -17.64 11.51
CA LEU A 183 -8.14 -17.73 10.17
C LEU A 183 -7.16 -18.52 9.30
N LYS A 184 -7.66 -19.63 8.73
CA LYS A 184 -6.92 -20.55 7.84
C LYS A 184 -6.04 -19.78 6.87
N LYS A 185 -4.76 -20.17 6.77
CA LYS A 185 -3.81 -19.68 5.75
C LYS A 185 -4.48 -19.69 4.38
N PHE A 186 -4.64 -18.51 3.78
CA PHE A 186 -4.93 -18.39 2.35
C PHE A 186 -3.62 -18.11 1.63
N GLU A 187 -3.46 -18.60 0.41
CA GLU A 187 -2.27 -18.34 -0.40
C GLU A 187 -2.23 -16.87 -0.85
N ILE A 188 -1.02 -16.33 -0.98
CA ILE A 188 -0.78 -14.95 -1.44
C ILE A 188 -1.18 -14.86 -2.92
N PRO A 189 -2.15 -14.01 -3.32
CA PRO A 189 -2.74 -14.07 -4.65
C PRO A 189 -1.84 -13.57 -5.81
N TYR A 190 -0.63 -13.08 -5.53
CA TYR A 190 0.27 -12.50 -6.55
C TYR A 190 1.58 -13.26 -6.76
N SER A 191 1.75 -14.49 -6.22
CA SER A 191 2.99 -15.25 -6.48
C SER A 191 3.15 -15.70 -7.94
N ASP A 192 2.08 -15.69 -8.75
CA ASP A 192 2.15 -16.09 -10.16
C ASP A 192 1.06 -15.41 -11.01
N LYS A 193 1.36 -14.23 -11.55
CA LYS A 193 0.73 -13.79 -12.81
C LYS A 193 1.77 -13.15 -13.73
N LYS A 194 2.34 -13.98 -14.61
CA LYS A 194 2.86 -13.51 -15.90
C LYS A 194 1.71 -12.83 -16.65
N ILE A 195 1.74 -11.49 -16.73
CA ILE A 195 1.09 -10.71 -17.79
C ILE A 195 2.07 -9.62 -18.19
#